data_AF-A0A8H5AXB9-F1
#
_entry.id   AF-A0A8H5AXB9-F1
#
_cell.length_a   1.000
_cell.length_b   1.000
_cell.length_c   1.000
_cell.angle_alpha   90.00
_cell.angle_beta   90.00
_cell.angle_gamma   90.00
#
_symmetry.space_group_name_H-M   'P 1'
#
loop_
_entity.id
_entity.type
_entity.pdbx_description
1 polymer ?
#
loop_
_entity_poly.entity_id
_entity_poly.type
_entity_poly.pdbx_seq_one_letter_code
_entity_poly.pdbx_strand_id
1 'polypeptide(L)'
;MLEKESVEGVATMGRVVGTPSPFIAAQVRRLYVSRLSYFHGSSRQRILLDTVMDKFDEATQKELSTFLNQEQARAKMNSSIHELTGVCWTKCVTGTPGRSFSRTESNCLANCVDRFFDASLYMVKEVQDKVF
;
A
#
# COMPACT_ATOMS: atom_id res chain seq x y z
N MET A 1 12.33 30.75 -9.37
CA MET A 1 11.53 30.52 -8.15
C MET A 1 10.32 29.63 -8.51
N LEU A 2 10.58 28.47 -9.14
CA LEU A 2 9.55 27.58 -9.72
C LEU A 2 9.99 26.10 -9.65
N GLU A 3 10.46 25.62 -8.49
CA GLU A 3 10.86 24.20 -8.33
C GLU A 3 10.55 23.62 -6.93
N LYS A 4 9.54 24.15 -6.21
CA LYS A 4 9.19 23.63 -4.87
C LYS A 4 7.87 22.87 -4.78
N GLU A 5 7.07 22.81 -5.84
CA GLU A 5 5.70 22.27 -5.76
C GLU A 5 5.63 20.74 -5.90
N SER A 6 6.69 20.07 -6.36
CA SER A 6 6.62 18.63 -6.65
C SER A 6 7.04 17.71 -5.48
N VAL A 7 7.77 18.23 -4.48
CA VAL A 7 8.29 17.42 -3.35
C VAL A 7 7.38 17.46 -2.12
N GLU A 8 6.49 18.46 -1.99
CA GLU A 8 5.53 18.53 -0.89
C GLU A 8 4.40 17.48 -0.99
N GLY A 9 4.16 16.91 -2.18
CA GLY A 9 3.16 15.87 -2.39
C GLY A 9 3.48 14.54 -1.70
N VAL A 10 4.76 14.20 -1.53
CA VAL A 10 5.18 12.93 -0.88
C VAL A 10 5.38 13.11 0.63
N ALA A 11 5.85 14.29 1.07
CA ALA A 11 6.02 14.59 2.50
C ALA A 11 4.68 14.82 3.24
N THR A 12 3.62 15.22 2.53
CA THR A 12 2.27 15.32 3.09
C THR A 12 1.57 13.97 3.20
N MET A 13 1.87 12.99 2.34
CA MET A 13 1.30 11.63 2.45
C MET A 13 1.75 10.87 3.71
N GLY A 14 2.90 11.25 4.30
CA GLY A 14 3.36 10.73 5.60
C GLY A 14 2.82 11.49 6.83
N ARG A 15 2.01 12.55 6.64
CA ARG A 15 1.56 13.44 7.72
C ARG A 15 0.04 13.60 7.82
N VAL A 16 -0.76 12.80 7.11
CA VAL A 16 -2.24 12.77 7.25
C VAL A 16 -2.70 11.74 8.29
N VAL A 17 -1.84 10.79 8.68
CA VAL A 17 -2.14 9.95 9.86
C VAL A 17 -1.69 10.72 11.08
N GLY A 18 -2.58 11.54 11.64
CA GLY A 18 -2.39 12.09 12.97
C GLY A 18 -1.93 10.96 13.89
N THR A 19 -0.81 11.17 14.60
CA THR A 19 -0.32 10.17 15.55
C THR A 19 -1.46 9.85 16.50
N PRO A 20 -1.92 8.58 16.57
CA PRO A 20 -3.02 8.24 17.45
C PRO A 20 -2.62 8.58 18.89
N SER A 21 -3.51 9.25 19.62
CA SER A 21 -3.35 9.47 21.06
C SER A 21 -2.87 8.18 21.75
N PRO A 22 -2.03 8.23 22.79
CA PRO A 22 -1.53 7.03 23.48
C PRO A 22 -2.65 6.06 23.91
N PHE A 23 -3.86 6.56 24.14
CA PHE A 23 -5.08 5.75 24.36
C PHE A 23 -5.52 4.93 23.13
N ILE A 24 -5.43 5.50 21.92
CA ILE A 24 -5.80 4.85 20.65
C ILE A 24 -4.72 3.85 20.24
N ALA A 25 -3.43 4.16 20.45
CA ALA A 25 -2.33 3.22 20.20
C ALA A 25 -2.45 1.93 21.06
N ALA A 26 -2.89 2.07 22.32
CA ALA A 26 -3.15 0.93 23.21
C ALA A 26 -4.38 0.10 22.76
N GLN A 27 -5.43 0.75 22.26
CA GLN A 27 -6.61 0.07 21.70
C GLN A 27 -6.30 -0.67 20.40
N VAL A 28 -5.57 -0.05 19.47
CA VAL A 28 -5.16 -0.67 18.20
C VAL A 28 -4.26 -1.88 18.46
N ARG A 29 -3.35 -1.81 19.44
CA ARG A 29 -2.50 -2.96 19.81
C ARG A 29 -3.31 -4.12 20.40
N ARG A 30 -4.37 -3.87 21.17
CA ARG A 30 -5.32 -4.90 21.64
C ARG A 30 -6.15 -5.51 20.50
N LEU A 31 -6.63 -4.68 19.57
CA LEU A 31 -7.40 -5.13 18.41
C LEU A 31 -6.55 -5.91 17.41
N TYR A 32 -5.27 -5.55 17.25
CA TYR A 32 -4.34 -6.24 16.35
C TYR A 32 -3.97 -7.64 16.84
N VAL A 33 -3.70 -7.82 18.15
CA VAL A 33 -3.44 -9.15 18.73
C VAL A 33 -4.67 -10.05 18.69
N SER A 34 -5.88 -9.48 18.83
CA SER A 34 -7.13 -10.24 18.71
C SER A 34 -7.41 -10.70 17.27
N ARG A 35 -6.85 -10.00 16.27
CA ARG A 35 -7.03 -10.32 14.85
C ARG A 35 -6.13 -11.46 14.37
N LEU A 36 -4.98 -11.68 15.00
CA LEU A 36 -4.06 -12.78 14.67
C LEU A 36 -4.67 -14.17 14.94
N SER A 37 -5.66 -14.27 15.84
CA SER A 37 -6.36 -15.53 16.14
C SER A 37 -7.51 -15.87 15.19
N TYR A 38 -7.98 -14.91 14.37
CA TYR A 38 -9.15 -15.07 13.49
C TYR A 38 -8.81 -15.31 12.02
N PHE A 39 -7.53 -15.38 11.67
CA PHE A 39 -7.07 -15.55 10.28
C PHE A 39 -7.03 -17.03 9.85
N HIS A 40 -8.12 -17.77 10.05
CA HIS A 40 -8.25 -19.14 9.55
C HIS A 40 -9.65 -19.49 8.99
N GLY A 41 -10.34 -18.52 8.35
CA GLY A 41 -11.66 -18.78 7.74
C GLY A 41 -12.13 -17.67 6.79
N SER A 42 -11.68 -17.72 5.54
CA SER A 42 -12.01 -16.76 4.48
C SER A 42 -13.41 -17.00 3.91
N SER A 43 -14.39 -16.19 4.33
CA SER A 43 -15.69 -15.92 3.65
C SER A 43 -16.48 -14.78 4.31
N ARG A 44 -16.32 -14.57 5.63
CA ARG A 44 -17.11 -13.57 6.39
C ARG A 44 -16.74 -12.11 6.14
N GLN A 45 -15.56 -11.81 5.60
CA GLN A 45 -15.08 -10.42 5.55
C GLN A 45 -15.70 -9.57 4.43
N ARG A 46 -16.29 -10.18 3.39
CA ARG A 46 -17.07 -9.46 2.37
C ARG A 46 -18.48 -9.11 2.87
N ILE A 47 -19.15 -10.06 3.54
CA ILE A 47 -20.52 -9.91 4.05
C ILE A 47 -20.67 -8.72 5.02
N LEU A 48 -19.62 -8.41 5.80
CA LEU A 48 -19.64 -7.29 6.75
C LEU A 48 -19.62 -5.91 6.05
N LEU A 49 -18.96 -5.77 4.90
CA LEU A 49 -18.85 -4.47 4.24
C LEU A 49 -20.15 -4.12 3.50
N ASP A 50 -20.76 -5.10 2.84
CA ASP A 50 -22.01 -4.93 2.10
C ASP A 50 -23.17 -4.58 3.07
N THR A 51 -23.27 -5.26 4.21
CA THR A 51 -24.26 -4.97 5.26
C THR A 51 -24.07 -3.62 5.96
N VAL A 52 -22.86 -3.06 5.93
CA VAL A 52 -22.59 -1.71 6.42
C VAL A 52 -22.99 -0.67 5.38
N MET A 53 -22.85 -0.96 4.08
CA MET A 53 -23.31 -0.08 3.00
C MET A 53 -24.84 0.05 2.95
N ASP A 54 -25.58 -1.05 3.17
CA ASP A 54 -27.05 -1.07 3.14
C ASP A 54 -27.72 -0.28 4.29
N LYS A 55 -26.95 0.22 5.26
CA LYS A 55 -27.46 1.02 6.39
C LYS A 55 -27.42 2.53 6.16
N PHE A 56 -26.86 3.00 5.05
CA PHE A 56 -26.75 4.41 4.72
C PHE A 56 -27.77 4.82 3.64
N ASP A 57 -28.09 6.11 3.55
CA ASP A 57 -28.86 6.63 2.42
C ASP A 57 -28.05 6.53 1.12
N GLU A 58 -28.74 6.56 -0.03
CA GLU A 58 -28.12 6.34 -1.35
C GLU A 58 -27.00 7.37 -1.66
N ALA A 59 -27.14 8.61 -1.18
CA ALA A 59 -26.12 9.64 -1.39
C ALA A 59 -24.87 9.35 -0.55
N THR A 60 -25.04 8.99 0.72
CA THR A 60 -23.95 8.59 1.63
C THR A 60 -23.27 7.31 1.16
N GLN A 61 -24.02 6.33 0.63
CA GLN A 61 -23.45 5.10 0.08
C GLN A 61 -22.51 5.39 -1.11
N LYS A 62 -22.88 6.32 -1.98
CA LYS A 62 -22.05 6.72 -3.13
C LYS A 62 -20.78 7.43 -2.70
N GLU A 63 -20.87 8.33 -1.73
CA GLU A 63 -19.70 9.01 -1.15
C GLU A 63 -18.76 8.01 -0.48
N LEU A 64 -19.32 7.12 0.34
CA LEU A 64 -18.56 6.12 1.08
C LEU A 64 -17.91 5.08 0.16
N SER A 65 -18.58 4.66 -0.91
CA SER A 65 -17.99 3.83 -1.97
C SER A 65 -16.77 4.51 -2.60
N THR A 66 -16.89 5.80 -2.92
CA THR A 66 -15.79 6.58 -3.49
C THR A 66 -14.62 6.66 -2.51
N PHE A 67 -14.89 6.94 -1.24
CA PHE A 67 -13.90 6.98 -0.18
C PHE A 67 -13.19 5.63 -0.01
N LEU A 68 -13.95 4.53 0.08
CA LEU A 68 -13.40 3.18 0.23
C LEU A 68 -12.51 2.78 -0.94
N ASN A 69 -12.90 3.11 -2.17
CA ASN A 69 -12.08 2.84 -3.35
C ASN A 69 -10.74 3.60 -3.28
N GLN A 70 -10.76 4.86 -2.85
CA GLN A 70 -9.54 5.65 -2.67
C GLN A 70 -8.65 5.08 -1.55
N GLU A 71 -9.22 4.75 -0.40
CA GLU A 71 -8.47 4.15 0.71
C GLU A 71 -7.92 2.76 0.36
N GLN A 72 -8.68 1.96 -0.39
CA GLN A 72 -8.19 0.67 -0.87
C GLN A 72 -7.04 0.85 -1.87
N ALA A 73 -7.13 1.83 -2.79
CA ALA A 73 -6.05 2.14 -3.71
C ALA A 73 -4.77 2.57 -2.95
N ARG A 74 -4.91 3.43 -1.92
CA ARG A 74 -3.80 3.84 -1.03
C ARG A 74 -3.19 2.65 -0.30
N ALA A 75 -4.01 1.77 0.28
CA ALA A 75 -3.53 0.58 0.98
C ALA A 75 -2.78 -0.37 0.04
N LYS A 76 -3.29 -0.58 -1.18
CA LYS A 76 -2.63 -1.39 -2.23
C LYS A 76 -1.29 -0.77 -2.64
N MET A 77 -1.24 0.55 -2.83
CA MET A 77 0.01 1.25 -3.15
C MET A 77 1.04 1.08 -2.04
N ASN A 78 0.66 1.29 -0.78
CA ASN A 78 1.56 1.10 0.37
C ASN A 78 2.09 -0.34 0.45
N SER A 79 1.23 -1.33 0.24
CA SER A 79 1.66 -2.74 0.18
C SER A 79 2.67 -2.97 -0.95
N SER A 80 2.44 -2.37 -2.12
CA SER A 80 3.34 -2.47 -3.27
C SER A 80 4.70 -1.80 -2.98
N ILE A 81 4.70 -0.65 -2.30
CA ILE A 81 5.94 0.01 -1.85
C ILE A 81 6.72 -0.90 -0.91
N HIS A 82 6.06 -1.54 0.06
CA HIS A 82 6.73 -2.47 0.98
C HIS A 82 7.34 -3.67 0.25
N GLU A 83 6.61 -4.24 -0.71
CA GLU A 83 7.07 -5.37 -1.52
C GLU A 83 8.28 -4.98 -2.39
N LEU A 84 8.16 -3.89 -3.16
CA LEU A 84 9.25 -3.35 -3.98
C LEU A 84 10.48 -3.02 -3.14
N THR A 85 10.27 -2.40 -1.98
CA THR A 85 11.37 -2.09 -1.05
C THR A 85 12.05 -3.39 -0.60
N GLY A 86 11.29 -4.41 -0.19
CA GLY A 86 11.86 -5.69 0.22
C GLY A 86 12.67 -6.37 -0.89
N VAL A 87 12.10 -6.49 -2.09
CA VAL A 87 12.75 -7.12 -3.24
C VAL A 87 13.97 -6.32 -3.68
N CYS A 88 13.80 -5.03 -3.97
CA CYS A 88 14.87 -4.21 -4.53
C CYS A 88 15.98 -3.92 -3.54
N TRP A 89 15.68 -3.82 -2.24
CA TRP A 89 16.71 -3.69 -1.21
C TRP A 89 17.65 -4.89 -1.21
N THR A 90 17.11 -6.12 -1.20
CA THR A 90 17.94 -7.33 -1.19
C THR A 90 18.78 -7.52 -2.45
N LYS A 91 18.34 -6.98 -3.59
CA LYS A 91 19.04 -7.08 -4.87
C LYS A 91 20.10 -6.00 -5.06
N CYS A 92 19.81 -4.78 -4.62
CA CYS A 92 20.63 -3.61 -4.95
C CYS A 92 21.53 -3.15 -3.80
N VAL A 93 21.17 -3.41 -2.54
CA VAL A 93 21.91 -2.98 -1.36
C VAL A 93 22.56 -4.21 -0.71
N THR A 94 23.78 -4.51 -1.14
CA THR A 94 24.53 -5.72 -0.74
C THR A 94 25.44 -5.53 0.47
N GLY A 95 25.54 -4.30 0.97
CA GLY A 95 26.30 -3.95 2.17
C GLY A 95 25.62 -2.82 2.95
N THR A 96 26.30 -2.30 3.96
CA THR A 96 25.81 -1.12 4.70
C THR A 96 25.91 0.10 3.78
N PRO A 97 24.78 0.74 3.40
CA PRO A 97 24.83 1.94 2.58
C PRO A 97 25.53 3.07 3.32
N GLY A 98 26.19 3.95 2.57
CA GLY A 98 26.78 5.17 3.11
C GLY A 98 25.72 6.21 3.52
N ARG A 99 26.12 7.47 3.68
CA ARG A 99 25.18 8.59 3.93
C ARG A 99 24.14 8.77 2.81
N SER A 100 24.46 8.28 1.62
CA SER A 100 23.61 8.26 0.45
C SER A 100 23.91 7.00 -0.37
N PHE A 101 22.97 6.62 -1.24
CA PHE A 101 23.23 5.59 -2.23
C PHE A 101 24.34 6.04 -3.20
N SER A 102 25.23 5.11 -3.53
CA SER A 102 26.15 5.27 -4.64
C SER A 102 25.37 5.39 -5.97
N ARG A 103 26.06 5.81 -7.04
CA ARG A 103 25.48 5.88 -8.38
C ARG A 103 25.01 4.50 -8.86
N THR A 104 25.74 3.45 -8.51
CA THR A 104 25.40 2.06 -8.87
C THR A 104 24.15 1.60 -8.13
N GLU A 105 24.04 1.85 -6.82
CA GLU A 105 22.84 1.50 -6.04
C GLU A 105 21.61 2.26 -6.51
N SER A 106 21.74 3.58 -6.73
CA SER A 106 20.64 4.41 -7.23
C SER A 106 20.13 3.93 -8.59
N ASN A 107 21.04 3.63 -9.52
CA ASN A 107 20.67 3.08 -10.83
C ASN A 107 20.06 1.68 -10.70
N CYS A 108 20.59 0.83 -9.81
CA CYS A 108 20.03 -0.50 -9.58
C CYS A 108 18.58 -0.41 -9.06
N LEU A 109 18.32 0.45 -8.08
CA LEU A 109 16.98 0.62 -7.49
C LEU A 109 15.97 1.08 -8.54
N ALA A 110 16.32 2.06 -9.38
CA ALA A 110 15.46 2.51 -10.47
C ALA A 110 15.14 1.37 -11.45
N ASN A 111 16.17 0.68 -11.94
CA ASN A 111 15.98 -0.46 -12.86
C ASN A 111 15.22 -1.62 -12.20
N CYS A 112 15.41 -1.87 -10.91
CA CYS A 112 14.73 -2.96 -10.20
C CYS A 112 13.21 -2.75 -10.19
N VAL A 113 12.76 -1.53 -9.88
CA VAL A 113 11.33 -1.20 -9.86
C VAL A 113 10.73 -1.31 -11.27
N ASP A 114 11.40 -0.77 -12.28
CA ASP A 114 10.93 -0.86 -13.69
C ASP A 114 10.80 -2.33 -14.13
N ARG A 115 11.83 -3.14 -13.86
CA ARG A 115 11.83 -4.57 -14.20
C ARG A 115 10.77 -5.36 -13.43
N PHE A 116 10.48 -4.99 -12.18
CA PHE A 116 9.41 -5.62 -11.41
C PHE A 116 8.06 -5.39 -12.08
N PHE A 117 7.77 -4.16 -12.52
CA PHE A 117 6.53 -3.86 -13.22
C PHE A 117 6.47 -4.52 -14.60
N ASP A 118 7.55 -4.53 -15.38
CA ASP A 118 7.61 -5.22 -16.66
C ASP A 118 7.30 -6.71 -16.52
N ALA A 119 7.92 -7.38 -15.54
CA ALA A 119 7.69 -8.79 -15.27
C ALA A 119 6.25 -9.05 -14.79
N SER A 120 5.74 -8.21 -13.89
CA SER A 120 4.37 -8.32 -13.37
C SER A 120 3.32 -8.17 -14.48
N LEU A 121 3.48 -7.17 -15.35
CA LEU A 121 2.58 -6.95 -16.47
C LEU A 121 2.68 -8.07 -17.51
N TYR A 122 3.89 -8.59 -17.76
CA TYR A 122 4.08 -9.75 -18.62
C TYR A 122 3.34 -10.98 -18.08
N MET A 123 3.50 -11.29 -16.79
CA MET A 123 2.78 -12.40 -16.15
C MET A 123 1.27 -12.24 -16.24
N VAL A 124 0.75 -11.03 -16.00
CA VAL A 124 -0.70 -10.76 -16.11
C VAL A 124 -1.19 -10.99 -17.54
N LYS A 125 -0.47 -10.50 -18.55
CA LYS A 125 -0.82 -10.72 -19.96
C LYS A 125 -0.82 -12.20 -20.32
N GLU A 126 0.23 -12.93 -19.95
CA GLU A 126 0.32 -14.37 -20.20
C GLU A 126 -0.80 -15.17 -19.55
N VAL A 127 -1.26 -14.75 -18.37
CA VAL A 127 -2.41 -15.35 -17.70
C VAL A 127 -3.71 -15.00 -18.41
N GLN A 128 -3.89 -13.75 -18.84
CA GLN A 128 -5.07 -13.33 -19.60
C GLN A 128 -5.19 -14.08 -20.93
N ASP A 129 -4.10 -14.19 -21.68
CA ASP A 129 -4.07 -14.85 -23.00
C ASP A 129 -4.28 -16.38 -22.92
N LYS A 130 -4.10 -16.99 -21.75
CA LYS A 130 -4.28 -18.44 -21.54
C LYS A 130 -5.59 -18.80 -20.86
N VAL A 131 -6.25 -17.84 -20.20
CA VAL A 131 -7.51 -18.06 -19.46
C VAL A 131 -8.74 -17.64 -20.29
N PHE A 132 -8.56 -16.78 -21.29
CA PHE A 132 -9.59 -16.34 -22.24
C PHE A 132 -9.26 -16.80 -23.67
#